data_AF-A0A972QWZ5-F1
#
_entry.id   AF-A0A972QWZ5-F1
#
_cell.length_a   1.000
_cell.length_b   1.000
_cell.length_c   1.000
_cell.angle_alpha   90.00
_cell.angle_beta   90.00
_cell.angle_gamma   90.00
#
_symmetry.space_group_name_H-M   'P 1'
#
loop_
_entity.id
_entity.type
_entity.pdbx_description
1 polymer ?
#
loop_
_entity_poly.entity_id
_entity_poly.type
_entity_poly.pdbx_seq_one_letter_code
_entity_poly.pdbx_strand_id
1 'polypeptide(L)' 'MNTKLEEKIMQSLVNGKLPCAVAFKIAEEMRVVPMSVKETADELDIKISSCQLGCFP' A
#
# COMPACT_ATOMS: atom_id res chain seq x y z
N MET A 1 2.56 -16.68 -8.84
CA MET A 1 1.12 -16.64 -9.18
C MET A 1 0.66 -15.23 -8.83
N ASN A 2 0.19 -14.45 -9.80
CA ASN A 2 -0.02 -13.00 -9.64
C ASN A 2 -1.04 -12.69 -8.54
N THR A 3 -0.56 -12.08 -7.47
CA THR A 3 -1.40 -11.58 -6.40
C THR A 3 -1.99 -10.28 -6.93
N LYS A 4 -3.30 -10.23 -7.21
CA LYS A 4 -4.00 -9.03 -7.73
C LYS A 4 -3.70 -7.76 -6.92
N LEU A 5 -3.28 -7.93 -5.67
CA LEU A 5 -2.80 -6.89 -4.78
C LEU A 5 -1.51 -6.22 -5.28
N GLU A 6 -0.50 -6.97 -5.72
CA GLU A 6 0.79 -6.47 -6.22
C GLU A 6 0.58 -5.54 -7.43
N GLU A 7 -0.22 -5.99 -8.40
CA GLU A 7 -0.51 -5.20 -9.59
C GLU A 7 -1.22 -3.88 -9.23
N LYS A 8 -2.16 -3.93 -8.29
CA LYS A 8 -2.89 -2.74 -7.82
C LYS A 8 -1.95 -1.78 -7.08
N ILE A 9 -1.03 -2.31 -6.26
CA ILE A 9 0.01 -1.52 -5.58
C ILE A 9 0.88 -0.82 -6.61
N MET A 10 1.40 -1.56 -7.60
CA MET A 10 2.24 -1.03 -8.67
C MET A 10 1.54 0.05 -9.50
N GLN A 11 0.27 -0.14 -9.84
CA GLN A 11 -0.54 0.84 -10.57
C GLN A 11 -0.83 2.10 -9.75
N SER A 12 -0.82 1.99 -8.42
CA SER A 12 -1.12 3.10 -7.52
C SER A 12 0.14 3.76 -6.95
N LEU A 13 1.33 3.41 -7.44
CA LEU A 13 2.57 4.06 -7.07
C LEU A 13 2.61 5.49 -7.60
N VAL A 14 2.93 6.41 -6.71
CA VAL A 14 3.13 7.81 -7.05
C VAL A 14 4.60 8.11 -6.86
N ASN A 15 5.31 8.39 -7.94
CA ASN A 15 6.72 8.75 -7.91
C ASN A 15 7.64 7.64 -7.31
N GLY A 16 7.30 6.37 -7.58
CA GLY A 16 8.03 5.21 -7.05
C GLY A 16 7.82 4.96 -5.55
N LYS A 17 6.81 5.60 -4.95
CA LYS A 17 6.47 5.47 -3.53
C LYS A 17 4.99 5.15 -3.40
N LEU A 18 4.63 4.40 -2.36
CA LEU A 18 3.24 4.10 -2.05
C LEU A 18 2.75 5.05 -0.94
N PRO A 19 1.78 5.93 -1.20
CA PRO A 19 1.17 6.76 -0.16
C PRO A 19 0.41 5.88 0.85
N CYS A 20 0.50 6.16 2.16
CA CYS A 20 -0.25 5.39 3.17
C CYS A 20 -1.78 5.46 2.93
N ALA A 21 -2.30 6.62 2.54
CA ALA A 21 -3.71 6.77 2.16
C ALA A 21 -4.11 5.87 0.98
N VAL A 22 -3.21 5.67 0.01
CA VAL A 22 -3.42 4.79 -1.13
C VAL A 22 -3.33 3.33 -0.70
N ALA A 23 -2.35 2.97 0.15
CA ALA A 23 -2.23 1.63 0.71
C ALA A 23 -3.50 1.21 1.47
N PHE A 24 -4.06 2.10 2.30
CA PHE A 24 -5.33 1.87 2.98
C PHE A 24 -6.50 1.73 2.01
N LYS A 25 -6.57 2.58 0.98
CA LYS A 25 -7.63 2.51 -0.03
C LYS A 25 -7.62 1.20 -0.79
N ILE A 26 -6.43 0.71 -1.17
CA ILE A 26 -6.24 -0.60 -1.79
C ILE A 26 -6.63 -1.72 -0.82
N ALA A 27 -6.22 -1.62 0.45
CA ALA A 27 -6.56 -2.58 1.48
C ALA A 27 -8.09 -2.72 1.63
N GLU A 28 -8.80 -1.60 1.68
CA GLU A 28 -10.25 -1.55 1.81
C GLU A 28 -10.97 -2.10 0.56
N GLU A 29 -10.51 -1.72 -0.66
CA GLU A 29 -11.03 -2.27 -1.93
C GLU A 29 -10.87 -3.79 -2.02
N MET A 30 -9.71 -4.30 -1.58
CA MET A 30 -9.39 -5.73 -1.61
C MET A 30 -9.93 -6.48 -0.38
N ARG A 31 -10.53 -5.79 0.59
CA ARG A 31 -10.90 -6.32 1.92
C ARG A 31 -9.75 -7.07 2.61
N VAL A 32 -8.54 -6.58 2.45
CA VAL A 32 -7.34 -7.11 3.13
C VAL A 32 -6.90 -6.15 4.21
N VAL A 33 -6.09 -6.65 5.14
CA VAL A 33 -5.49 -5.79 6.17
C VAL A 33 -4.41 -4.90 5.55
N PRO A 34 -4.30 -3.62 5.97
CA PRO A 34 -3.22 -2.73 5.51
C PRO A 34 -1.83 -3.28 5.81
N MET A 35 -1.71 -4.19 6.79
CA MET A 35 -0.49 -4.93 7.09
C MET A 35 -0.06 -5.84 5.94
N SER A 36 -0.99 -6.55 5.27
CA SER A 36 -0.68 -7.33 4.07
C SER A 36 -0.24 -6.43 2.93
N VAL A 37 -0.91 -5.28 2.73
CA VAL A 37 -0.49 -4.31 1.70
C VAL A 37 0.92 -3.81 1.98
N LYS A 38 1.28 -3.61 3.25
CA LYS A 38 2.63 -3.27 3.66
C LYS A 38 3.62 -4.38 3.37
N GLU A 39 3.34 -5.61 3.78
CA GLU A 39 4.20 -6.78 3.51
C GLU A 39 4.46 -6.91 2.01
N THR A 40 3.42 -6.87 1.19
CA THR A 40 3.55 -6.94 -0.26
C THR A 40 4.33 -5.77 -0.84
N ALA A 41 4.12 -4.54 -0.33
CA ALA A 41 4.92 -3.40 -0.76
C ALA A 41 6.41 -3.56 -0.37
N ASP A 42 6.70 -4.09 0.82
CA ASP A 42 8.05 -4.34 1.32
C ASP A 42 8.77 -5.42 0.48
N GLU A 43 8.06 -6.52 0.15
CA GLU A 43 8.54 -7.57 -0.76
C GLU A 43 8.86 -7.03 -2.17
N LEU A 44 8.14 -5.99 -2.61
CA LEU A 44 8.36 -5.31 -3.89
C LEU A 44 9.42 -4.20 -3.84
N ASP A 45 10.14 -4.04 -2.71
CA ASP A 45 11.08 -2.94 -2.42
C ASP A 45 10.45 -1.54 -2.54
N ILE A 46 9.13 -1.47 -2.35
CA ILE A 46 8.36 -0.23 -2.43
C ILE A 46 8.30 0.42 -1.06
N LYS A 47 8.91 1.60 -0.94
CA LYS A 47 8.80 2.40 0.29
C LYS A 47 7.44 3.07 0.39
N ILE A 48 6.70 2.71 1.43
CA ILE A 48 5.51 3.46 1.85
C ILE A 48 5.99 4.81 2.39
N SER A 49 5.66 5.88 1.67
CA SER A 49 6.00 7.25 2.06
C SER A 49 4.73 8.03 2.31
N SER A 50 4.75 9.03 3.19
CA SER A 50 3.54 9.75 3.59
C SER A 50 2.59 8.90 4.44
N CYS A 51 3.10 8.36 5.54
CA CYS A 51 2.25 7.99 6.66
C CYS A 51 1.64 9.28 7.22
N GLN A 52 0.42 9.62 6.80
CA GLN A 52 -0.40 10.70 7.39
C GLN A 52 -0.83 10.37 8.84
N LEU A 53 -0.05 9.55 9.56
CA LEU A 53 -0.13 9.29 10.99
C LEU A 53 0.32 10.51 11.80
N GLY A 54 -0.14 11.69 11.39
CA GLY A 54 -0.10 12.94 12.13
C GLY A 54 -1.37 13.17 12.96
N CYS A 55 -2.15 12.14 13.29
CA CYS A 55 -3.26 12.27 14.25
C CYS A 55 -3.71 10.89 14.75
N PHE A 56 -2.95 10.29 15.65
CA PHE A 56 -3.60 9.61 16.78
C PHE A 56 -4.08 10.74 17.70
N PRO A 57 -5.40 11.00 17.87
CA PRO A 57 -5.87 11.43 19.18
C PRO A 57 -5.71 10.31 20.22
#